data_AF-A0A536IHF4-F1
#
_entry.id   AF-A0A536IHF4-F1
#
_cell.length_a   1.000
_cell.length_b   1.000
_cell.length_c   1.000
_cell.angle_alpha   90.00
_cell.angle_beta   90.00
_cell.angle_gamma   90.00
#
_symmetry.space_group_name_H-M   'P 1'
#
loop_
_entity.id
_entity.type
_entity.pdbx_description
1 polymer ?
#
loop_
_entity_poly.entity_id
_entity_poly.type
_entity_poly.pdbx_seq_one_letter_code
_entity_poly.pdbx_strand_id
1 'polypeptide(L)'
;MTAIMGLRTVVAIAAAGIVVACGGSGSSGGAPSPTPLVEVGQLTVTGSGCTYQRSTDPAAGSQAAIRLIDQRATGFNAHLFLLDHGYRFADWQAGFLVSHATLVEHAHRVADGHVEPSKTDSFTARFVSGTYGILCVPLQNGEEYGVGYTAGPISVP
;
A
#
# COMPACT_ATOMS: atom_id res chain seq x y z
N MET A 1 14.61 -32.80 -63.40
CA MET A 1 13.51 -32.89 -62.41
C MET A 1 13.73 -31.79 -61.38
N THR A 2 12.65 -31.12 -61.02
CA THR A 2 12.54 -29.74 -60.51
C THR A 2 12.61 -29.66 -58.98
N ALA A 3 13.25 -28.62 -58.42
CA ALA A 3 12.96 -28.00 -57.10
C ALA A 3 13.85 -26.75 -56.96
N ILE A 4 13.42 -25.55 -57.38
CA ILE A 4 12.61 -24.54 -56.65
C ILE A 4 13.31 -23.98 -55.39
N MET A 5 14.02 -22.86 -55.61
CA MET A 5 13.84 -21.52 -54.99
C MET A 5 13.57 -21.41 -53.48
N GLY A 6 14.34 -20.54 -52.81
CA GLY A 6 14.04 -20.10 -51.44
C GLY A 6 14.84 -18.88 -50.98
N LEU A 7 14.95 -17.83 -51.82
CA LEU A 7 15.49 -16.53 -51.43
C LEU A 7 14.42 -15.79 -50.62
N ARG A 8 14.62 -15.66 -49.30
CA ARG A 8 13.71 -14.90 -48.42
C ARG A 8 14.02 -13.41 -48.51
N THR A 9 13.36 -12.74 -49.46
CA THR A 9 13.32 -11.28 -49.54
C THR A 9 12.38 -10.74 -48.45
N VAL A 10 12.94 -9.94 -47.53
CA VAL A 10 12.18 -9.21 -46.51
C VAL A 10 11.50 -8.02 -47.17
N VAL A 11 10.18 -8.03 -47.27
CA VAL A 11 9.38 -6.92 -47.76
C VAL A 11 9.16 -5.94 -46.60
N ALA A 12 9.66 -4.71 -46.77
CA ALA A 12 9.35 -3.57 -45.92
C ALA A 12 7.88 -3.16 -46.12
N ILE A 13 7.08 -3.18 -45.05
CA ILE A 13 5.71 -2.68 -45.08
C ILE A 13 5.75 -1.20 -44.73
N ALA A 14 5.59 -0.37 -45.75
CA ALA A 14 5.41 1.06 -45.63
C ALA A 14 4.06 1.38 -44.98
N ALA A 15 4.09 2.29 -44.01
CA ALA A 15 2.91 2.89 -43.40
C ALA A 15 2.07 3.63 -44.45
N ALA A 16 0.77 3.33 -44.50
CA ALA A 16 -0.22 4.19 -45.15
C ALA A 16 -1.37 4.40 -44.18
N GLY A 17 -1.52 5.65 -43.74
CA GLY A 17 -2.53 6.08 -42.80
C GLY A 17 -3.95 5.93 -43.35
N ILE A 18 -4.87 5.65 -42.44
CA ILE A 18 -6.29 5.86 -42.66
C ILE A 18 -6.78 6.71 -41.48
N VAL A 19 -6.92 8.01 -41.71
CA VAL A 19 -7.68 8.89 -40.83
C VAL A 19 -9.15 8.68 -41.20
N VAL A 20 -9.84 7.79 -40.49
CA VAL A 20 -11.31 7.76 -40.53
C VAL A 20 -11.80 8.79 -39.52
N ALA A 21 -12.09 9.99 -40.02
CA ALA A 21 -12.91 10.95 -39.30
C ALA A 21 -14.36 10.44 -39.29
N CYS A 22 -14.73 9.70 -38.24
CA CYS A 22 -16.13 9.53 -37.87
C CYS A 22 -16.53 10.70 -36.97
N GLY A 23 -17.18 11.68 -37.58
CA GLY A 23 -17.93 12.71 -36.86
C GLY A 23 -19.01 12.05 -36.01
N GLY A 24 -18.81 12.13 -34.70
CA GLY A 24 -19.84 11.91 -33.70
C GLY A 24 -19.62 12.96 -32.62
N SER A 25 -20.55 13.90 -32.51
CA SER A 25 -20.65 14.80 -31.35
C SER A 25 -21.11 13.99 -30.15
N GLY A 26 -20.29 13.06 -29.68
CA GLY A 26 -20.42 12.41 -28.40
C GLY A 26 -19.68 13.28 -27.39
N SER A 27 -20.39 13.86 -26.44
CA SER A 27 -19.76 14.31 -25.19
C SER A 27 -19.02 13.10 -24.62
N SER A 28 -17.70 13.07 -24.81
CA SER A 28 -16.82 12.25 -24.01
C SER A 28 -16.93 12.81 -22.61
N GLY A 29 -17.85 12.27 -21.82
CA GLY A 29 -17.81 12.39 -20.37
C GLY A 29 -16.43 11.92 -19.98
N GLY A 30 -15.54 12.88 -19.71
CA GLY A 30 -14.17 12.61 -19.30
C GLY A 30 -14.26 11.67 -18.11
N ALA A 31 -13.59 10.52 -18.21
CA ALA A 31 -13.42 9.66 -17.05
C ALA A 31 -12.95 10.56 -15.90
N PRO A 32 -13.59 10.50 -14.72
CA PRO A 32 -13.20 11.36 -13.61
C PRO A 32 -11.71 11.18 -13.39
N SER A 33 -10.97 12.29 -13.39
CA SER A 33 -9.53 12.25 -13.12
C SER A 33 -9.33 11.55 -11.77
N PRO A 34 -8.38 10.60 -11.66
CA PRO A 34 -8.16 9.90 -10.41
C PRO A 34 -7.87 10.94 -9.33
N THR A 35 -8.67 10.92 -8.26
CA THR A 35 -8.44 11.81 -7.12
C THR A 35 -7.03 11.52 -6.58
N PRO A 36 -6.15 12.52 -6.48
CA PRO A 36 -4.81 12.30 -5.97
C PRO A 36 -4.92 11.76 -4.54
N LEU A 37 -4.24 10.64 -4.31
CA LEU A 37 -4.24 9.98 -3.01
C LEU A 37 -3.49 10.85 -2.00
N VAL A 38 -4.11 11.15 -0.87
CA VAL A 38 -3.50 11.97 0.18
C VAL A 38 -2.56 11.10 1.02
N GLU A 39 -1.31 11.51 1.18
CA GLU A 39 -0.39 10.89 2.15
C GLU A 39 -0.68 11.43 3.55
N VAL A 40 -1.08 10.56 4.48
CA VAL A 40 -1.46 10.93 5.85
C VAL A 40 -0.32 10.78 6.85
N GLY A 41 0.75 10.09 6.46
CA GLY A 41 1.96 9.98 7.27
C GLY A 41 2.94 8.96 6.76
N GLN A 42 3.98 8.75 7.55
CA GLN A 42 5.10 7.88 7.23
C GLN A 42 5.38 6.92 8.38
N LEU A 43 5.57 5.65 8.06
CA LEU A 43 6.14 4.64 8.95
C LEU A 43 7.61 4.47 8.65
N THR A 44 8.43 4.49 9.69
CA THR A 44 9.87 4.24 9.59
C THR A 44 10.25 3.12 10.53
N VAL A 45 10.78 2.03 9.96
CA VAL A 45 11.26 0.86 10.71
C VAL A 45 12.77 0.93 10.82
N THR A 46 13.27 0.82 12.04
CA THR A 46 14.69 0.78 12.39
C THR A 46 15.02 -0.52 13.10
N GLY A 47 16.31 -0.78 13.38
CA GLY A 47 16.73 -1.96 14.13
C GLY A 47 16.11 -2.07 15.53
N SER A 48 15.55 -0.99 16.08
CA SER A 48 15.03 -0.93 17.44
C SER A 48 13.53 -0.62 17.54
N GLY A 49 12.81 -0.42 16.43
CA GLY A 49 11.40 -0.06 16.51
C GLY A 49 10.73 0.32 15.20
N CYS A 50 9.45 0.70 15.30
CA CYS A 50 8.68 1.32 14.23
C CYS A 50 8.08 2.63 14.74
N THR A 51 8.29 3.72 14.00
CA THR A 51 7.76 5.04 14.34
C THR A 51 6.78 5.48 13.27
N TYR A 52 5.62 5.99 13.70
CA TYR A 52 4.67 6.66 12.81
C TYR A 52 4.83 8.17 12.97
N GLN A 53 5.17 8.85 11.88
CA GLN A 53 5.19 10.30 11.79
C GLN A 53 3.95 10.76 11.02
N ARG A 54 3.06 11.47 11.71
CA ARG A 54 1.84 12.02 11.14
C ARG A 54 2.15 13.22 10.25
N SER A 55 1.52 13.27 9.07
CA SER A 55 1.54 14.43 8.17
C SER A 55 0.21 15.20 8.25
N THR A 56 -0.91 14.49 8.15
CA THR A 56 -2.27 15.03 8.27
C THR A 56 -3.22 13.94 8.78
N ASP A 57 -4.32 14.33 9.40
CA ASP A 57 -5.35 13.35 9.79
C ASP A 57 -6.13 12.89 8.53
N PRO A 58 -6.41 11.59 8.39
CA PRO A 58 -7.29 11.10 7.34
C PRO A 58 -8.72 11.60 7.56
N ALA A 59 -9.46 11.88 6.49
CA ALA A 59 -10.89 12.14 6.58
C ALA A 59 -11.67 10.81 6.63
N ALA A 60 -12.71 10.73 7.45
CA ALA A 60 -13.61 9.58 7.44
C ALA A 60 -14.22 9.38 6.04
N GLY A 61 -14.21 8.14 5.57
CA GLY A 61 -14.70 7.71 4.25
C GLY A 61 -13.68 7.84 3.12
N SER A 62 -12.53 8.49 3.35
CA SER A 62 -11.50 8.74 2.35
C SER A 62 -10.50 7.59 2.20
N GLN A 63 -9.90 7.49 1.01
CA GLN A 63 -8.73 6.65 0.79
C GLN A 63 -7.47 7.50 0.94
N ALA A 64 -6.49 6.99 1.69
CA ALA A 64 -5.24 7.70 1.94
C ALA A 64 -4.04 6.73 1.92
N ALA A 65 -2.84 7.26 1.69
CA ALA A 65 -1.58 6.51 1.73
C ALA A 65 -0.83 6.73 3.03
N ILE A 66 -0.14 5.68 3.45
CA ILE A 66 0.94 5.76 4.44
C ILE A 66 2.23 5.33 3.74
N ARG A 67 3.23 6.20 3.78
CA ARG A 67 4.56 5.92 3.23
C ARG A 67 5.33 4.98 4.15
N LEU A 68 6.06 4.03 3.59
CA LEU A 68 6.76 2.96 4.30
C LEU A 68 8.27 3.03 4.03
N ILE A 69 9.06 3.24 5.07
CA ILE A 69 10.51 3.35 4.98
C ILE A 69 11.17 2.26 5.84
N ASP A 70 11.96 1.39 5.20
CA ASP A 70 12.82 0.42 5.88
C ASP A 70 14.26 0.94 5.97
N GLN A 71 14.69 1.32 7.17
CA GLN A 71 16.09 1.72 7.42
C GLN A 71 17.00 0.53 7.74
N ARG A 72 16.45 -0.69 7.79
CA ARG A 72 17.20 -1.91 8.13
C ARG A 72 17.69 -2.65 6.90
N ALA A 73 17.12 -2.34 5.73
CA ALA A 73 17.40 -2.98 4.45
C ALA A 73 17.07 -4.48 4.41
N THR A 74 16.14 -4.95 5.25
CA THR A 74 15.70 -6.37 5.32
C THR A 74 14.24 -6.57 4.93
N GLY A 75 13.48 -5.51 4.72
CA GLY A 75 12.04 -5.53 4.45
C GLY A 75 11.18 -5.67 5.71
N PHE A 76 9.89 -5.34 5.59
CA PHE A 76 8.90 -5.49 6.67
C PHE A 76 7.48 -5.57 6.10
N ASN A 77 6.56 -6.18 6.86
CA ASN A 77 5.13 -6.05 6.66
C ASN A 77 4.56 -5.00 7.61
N ALA A 78 3.61 -4.21 7.13
CA ALA A 78 2.84 -3.26 7.93
C ALA A 78 1.39 -3.72 7.96
N HIS A 79 0.80 -3.84 9.15
CA HIS A 79 -0.60 -4.21 9.31
C HIS A 79 -1.33 -3.06 10.01
N LEU A 80 -2.36 -2.55 9.36
CA LEU A 80 -3.23 -1.51 9.93
C LEU A 80 -4.42 -2.20 10.61
N PHE A 81 -4.63 -1.87 11.88
CA PHE A 81 -5.73 -2.37 12.69
C PHE A 81 -6.65 -1.21 13.09
N LEU A 82 -7.95 -1.35 12.85
CA LEU A 82 -8.96 -0.49 13.45
C LEU A 82 -9.35 -1.07 14.81
N LEU A 83 -9.22 -0.26 15.86
CA LEU A 83 -9.57 -0.66 17.22
C LEU A 83 -11.10 -0.64 17.40
N ASP A 84 -11.61 -1.57 18.19
CA ASP A 84 -13.02 -1.60 18.54
C ASP A 84 -13.42 -0.33 19.32
N HIS A 85 -14.69 0.05 19.20
CA HIS A 85 -15.18 1.29 19.79
C HIS A 85 -14.95 1.33 21.32
N GLY A 86 -14.26 2.38 21.78
CA GLY A 86 -13.90 2.57 23.19
C GLY A 86 -12.61 1.87 23.63
N TYR A 87 -12.00 1.04 22.78
CA TYR A 87 -10.70 0.42 23.07
C TYR A 87 -9.56 1.41 22.84
N ARG A 88 -8.63 1.50 23.78
CA ARG A 88 -7.57 2.51 23.74
C ARG A 88 -6.32 1.93 23.10
N PHE A 89 -5.65 2.74 22.28
CA PHE A 89 -4.37 2.36 21.67
C PHE A 89 -3.30 1.95 22.69
N ALA A 90 -3.23 2.63 23.85
CA ALA A 90 -2.29 2.28 24.90
C ALA A 90 -2.51 0.86 25.46
N ASP A 91 -3.76 0.43 25.58
CA ASP A 91 -4.12 -0.90 26.07
C ASP A 91 -3.81 -1.96 24.99
N TRP A 92 -4.08 -1.64 23.72
CA TRP A 92 -3.68 -2.48 22.58
C TRP A 92 -2.15 -2.67 22.51
N GLN A 93 -1.39 -1.58 22.65
CA GLN A 93 0.07 -1.61 22.65
C GLN A 93 0.63 -2.39 23.83
N ALA A 94 0.07 -2.22 25.03
CA ALA A 94 0.47 -2.99 26.20
C ALA A 94 0.15 -4.48 26.02
N GLY A 95 -1.04 -4.81 25.50
CA GLY A 95 -1.46 -6.17 25.19
C GLY A 95 -0.51 -6.87 24.22
N PHE A 96 -0.07 -6.18 23.16
CA PHE A 96 0.91 -6.72 22.21
C PHE A 96 2.21 -7.20 22.87
N LEU A 97 2.73 -6.43 23.84
CA LEU A 97 3.96 -6.79 24.56
C LEU A 97 3.80 -8.03 25.45
N VAL A 98 2.56 -8.36 25.84
CA VAL A 98 2.24 -9.49 26.72
C VAL A 98 1.82 -10.72 25.92
N SER A 99 1.01 -10.55 24.87
CA SER A 99 0.48 -11.63 24.04
C SER A 99 0.20 -11.15 22.63
N HIS A 100 0.83 -11.78 21.65
CA HIS A 100 0.54 -11.51 20.24
C HIS A 100 -0.90 -11.93 19.86
N ALA A 101 -1.51 -12.86 20.61
CA ALA A 101 -2.87 -13.32 20.38
C ALA A 101 -3.94 -12.27 20.75
N THR A 102 -3.64 -11.32 21.65
CA THR A 102 -4.60 -10.28 22.05
C THR A 102 -4.74 -9.15 21.01
N LEU A 103 -3.93 -9.16 19.97
CA LEU A 103 -3.97 -8.13 18.91
C LEU A 103 -5.31 -8.09 18.16
N VAL A 104 -6.00 -9.24 18.05
CA VAL A 104 -7.22 -9.41 17.25
C VAL A 104 -8.51 -9.44 18.09
N GLU A 105 -8.40 -9.41 19.42
CA GLU A 105 -9.57 -9.49 20.31
C GLU A 105 -10.35 -8.18 20.36
N HIS A 106 -9.64 -7.06 20.23
CA HIS A 106 -10.20 -5.70 20.31
C HIS A 106 -9.79 -4.81 19.15
N ALA A 107 -9.36 -5.43 18.05
CA ALA A 107 -9.00 -4.73 16.83
C ALA A 107 -9.14 -5.65 15.63
N HIS A 108 -9.47 -5.08 14.48
CA HIS A 108 -9.57 -5.81 13.23
C HIS A 108 -8.61 -5.25 12.21
N ARG A 109 -7.91 -6.15 11.52
CA ARG A 109 -7.00 -5.80 10.45
C ARG A 109 -7.80 -5.28 9.26
N VAL A 110 -7.45 -4.10 8.76
CA VAL A 110 -8.18 -3.42 7.67
C VAL A 110 -7.32 -3.20 6.42
N ALA A 111 -5.99 -3.23 6.55
CA ALA A 111 -5.08 -3.10 5.44
C ALA A 111 -3.72 -3.71 5.79
N ASP A 112 -2.99 -4.11 4.75
CA ASP A 112 -1.64 -4.64 4.82
C ASP A 112 -0.75 -3.88 3.83
N GLY A 113 0.51 -3.70 4.19
CA GLY A 113 1.58 -3.21 3.34
C GLY A 113 2.77 -4.13 3.41
N HIS A 114 3.53 -4.20 2.33
CA HIS A 114 4.76 -4.98 2.24
C HIS A 114 5.86 -4.08 1.72
N VAL A 115 7.05 -4.19 2.31
CA VAL A 115 8.25 -3.52 1.81
C VAL A 115 9.30 -4.58 1.58
N GLU A 116 9.72 -4.70 0.32
CA GLU A 116 10.88 -5.51 -0.05
C GLU A 116 12.17 -4.96 0.59
N PRO A 117 13.18 -5.82 0.80
CA PRO A 117 14.49 -5.39 1.29
C PRO A 117 15.07 -4.21 0.49
N SER A 118 15.58 -3.20 1.20
CA SER A 118 16.18 -1.98 0.62
C SER A 118 15.25 -1.13 -0.25
N LYS A 119 13.92 -1.32 -0.15
CA LYS A 119 12.93 -0.50 -0.86
C LYS A 119 12.22 0.45 0.10
N THR A 120 11.57 1.43 -0.50
CA THR A 120 10.54 2.27 0.11
C THR A 120 9.27 1.98 -0.66
N ASP A 121 8.15 1.90 0.05
CA ASP A 121 6.84 1.66 -0.56
C ASP A 121 5.77 2.56 0.09
N SER A 122 4.52 2.36 -0.25
CA SER A 122 3.36 2.93 0.42
C SER A 122 2.23 1.92 0.41
N PHE A 123 1.44 1.86 1.48
CA PHE A 123 0.15 1.16 1.40
C PHE A 123 -0.98 2.17 1.45
N THR A 124 -2.10 1.82 0.83
CA THR A 124 -3.32 2.63 0.82
C THR A 124 -4.39 1.96 1.65
N ALA A 125 -5.15 2.74 2.41
CA ALA A 125 -6.27 2.25 3.20
C ALA A 125 -7.46 3.19 3.06
N ARG A 126 -8.67 2.64 3.15
CA ARG A 126 -9.88 3.43 3.33
C ARG A 126 -10.11 3.63 4.83
N PHE A 127 -10.10 4.87 5.26
CA PHE A 127 -10.31 5.24 6.66
C PHE A 127 -11.80 5.46 6.93
N VAL A 128 -12.28 4.92 8.05
CA VAL A 128 -13.57 5.26 8.66
C VAL A 128 -13.28 5.93 10.01
N SER A 129 -14.28 6.60 10.60
CA SER A 129 -14.10 7.21 11.92
C SER A 129 -13.69 6.15 12.96
N GLY A 130 -12.68 6.47 13.77
CA GLY A 130 -12.13 5.53 14.75
C GLY A 130 -10.66 5.76 15.06
N THR A 131 -10.10 4.84 15.85
CA THR A 131 -8.67 4.84 16.23
C THR A 131 -7.99 3.63 15.62
N TYR A 132 -6.83 3.85 15.02
CA TYR A 132 -6.05 2.79 14.41
C TYR A 132 -4.71 2.59 15.09
N GLY A 133 -4.31 1.33 15.19
CA GLY A 133 -2.95 0.90 15.53
C GLY A 133 -2.27 0.30 14.31
N ILE A 134 -0.94 0.37 14.28
CA ILE A 134 -0.13 -0.20 13.20
C ILE A 134 0.84 -1.20 13.81
N LEU A 135 0.96 -2.37 13.21
CA LEU A 135 1.99 -3.36 13.56
C LEU A 135 2.98 -3.48 12.40
N CYS A 136 4.26 -3.21 12.67
CA CYS A 136 5.35 -3.36 11.71
C CYS A 136 6.11 -4.65 12.05
N VAL A 137 6.03 -5.67 11.19
CA VAL A 137 6.67 -6.97 11.41
C VAL A 137 7.90 -7.10 10.52
N PRO A 138 9.10 -7.23 11.10
CA PRO A 138 10.31 -7.48 10.34
C PRO A 138 10.24 -8.68 9.41
N LEU A 139 10.93 -8.63 8.27
CA LEU A 139 11.18 -9.84 7.48
C LEU A 139 12.57 -10.43 7.75
N GLN A 140 12.64 -11.76 7.70
CA GLN A 140 13.86 -12.54 7.53
C GLN A 140 13.62 -13.56 6.42
N ASN A 141 14.47 -13.55 5.39
CA ASN A 141 14.32 -14.42 4.22
C ASN A 141 12.94 -14.31 3.50
N GLY A 142 12.32 -13.13 3.55
CA GLY A 142 11.02 -12.87 2.94
C GLY A 142 9.80 -13.23 3.79
N GLU A 143 10.01 -13.83 4.97
CA GLU A 143 8.93 -14.18 5.90
C GLU A 143 8.98 -13.30 7.16
N GLU A 144 7.81 -13.12 7.79
CA GLU A 144 7.71 -12.40 9.06
C GLU A 144 8.56 -13.08 10.15
N TYR A 145 9.35 -12.28 10.85
CA TYR A 145 10.30 -12.75 11.84
C TYR A 145 10.31 -11.89 13.11
N GLY A 146 10.41 -12.57 14.25
CA GLY A 146 10.58 -11.96 15.56
C GLY A 146 9.31 -11.29 16.09
N VAL A 147 9.51 -10.42 17.08
CA VAL A 147 8.45 -9.60 17.67
C VAL A 147 8.31 -8.34 16.82
N GLY A 148 7.12 -8.07 16.31
CA GLY A 148 6.83 -6.83 15.59
C GLY A 148 6.91 -5.58 16.47
N TYR A 149 6.67 -4.42 15.89
CA TYR A 149 6.68 -3.14 16.59
C TYR A 149 5.37 -2.40 16.35
N THR A 150 4.70 -2.00 17.43
CA THR A 150 3.48 -1.18 17.34
C THR A 150 3.83 0.28 17.06
N ALA A 151 3.06 0.94 16.20
CA ALA A 151 3.14 2.36 15.92
C ALA A 151 1.73 2.99 15.83
N GLY A 152 1.66 4.32 15.97
CA GLY A 152 0.39 5.07 16.01
C GLY A 152 0.23 5.87 17.30
N PRO A 153 -1.01 6.25 17.69
CA PRO A 153 -2.26 5.98 16.97
C PRO A 153 -2.48 6.90 15.76
N ILE A 154 -3.29 6.44 14.82
CA ILE A 154 -3.98 7.31 13.85
C ILE A 154 -5.40 7.51 14.37
N SER A 155 -5.81 8.77 14.52
CA SER A 155 -7.17 9.12 14.93
C SER A 155 -7.90 9.72 13.74
N VAL A 156 -9.05 9.15 13.40
CA VAL A 156 -9.91 9.63 12.32
C VAL A 156 -11.19 10.17 12.97
N PRO A 157 -11.50 11.47 12.78
CA PRO A 157 -12.71 12.07 13.35
C PRO A 157 -13.98 11.44 12.76
#